data_AF-A0A3B9ZGV3-F1
#
_entry.id   AF-A0A3B9ZGV3-F1
#
_cell.length_a   1.000
_cell.length_b   1.000
_cell.length_c   1.000
_cell.angle_alpha   90.00
_cell.angle_beta   90.00
_cell.angle_gamma   90.00
#
_symmetry.space_group_name_H-M   'P 1'
#
loop_
_entity.id
_entity.type
_entity.pdbx_description
1 polymer ?
#
loop_
_entity_poly.entity_id
_entity_poly.type
_entity_poly.pdbx_seq_one_letter_code
_entity_poly.pdbx_strand_id
1 'polypeptide(L)'
;MSYDAALKKAWEDLEKIADAPSYSVSLLGDTYEVNRKEKLVLSNSCNIPAKEYLVILILHYLVGSLENKYAPCGEWVSFKDIEGGEIYYPAYKEGVIAHLLKKYGRTPEGLLSVLERFSGNRIDASDTAIELVTFPDIRVRIIVWKADEEFPSEATVLFDKNLSKLYTMEDISVFSHVIVNSI
;
A
#
# COMPACT_ATOMS: atom_id res chain seq x y z
N MET A 1 12.87 5.45 14.28
CA MET A 1 11.92 6.43 14.85
C MET A 1 10.84 5.65 15.59
N SER A 2 10.35 6.08 16.75
CA SER A 2 9.20 5.43 17.39
C SER A 2 7.91 5.77 16.63
N TYR A 3 6.88 4.92 16.74
CA TYR A 3 5.56 5.18 16.15
C TYR A 3 4.98 6.53 16.62
N ASP A 4 5.13 6.86 17.90
CA ASP A 4 4.69 8.14 18.46
C ASP A 4 5.32 9.36 17.77
N ALA A 5 6.63 9.28 17.48
CA ALA A 5 7.35 10.37 16.84
C ALA A 5 6.92 10.53 15.37
N ALA A 6 6.69 9.41 14.66
CA ALA A 6 6.19 9.42 13.30
C ALA A 6 4.76 9.99 13.23
N LEU A 7 3.87 9.54 14.11
CA LEU A 7 2.50 10.06 14.21
C LEU A 7 2.48 11.55 14.52
N LYS A 8 3.25 11.99 15.52
CA LYS A 8 3.34 13.41 15.88
C LYS A 8 3.78 14.24 14.68
N LYS A 9 4.81 13.79 13.96
CA LYS A 9 5.34 14.45 12.78
C LYS A 9 4.31 14.51 11.64
N ALA A 10 3.62 13.41 11.35
CA ALA A 10 2.60 13.34 10.31
C ALA A 10 1.42 14.31 10.59
N TRP A 11 0.96 14.39 11.85
CA TRP A 11 -0.06 15.36 12.25
C TRP A 11 0.44 16.80 12.14
N GLU A 12 1.68 17.10 12.57
CA GLU A 12 2.27 18.44 12.44
C GLU A 12 2.41 18.88 10.99
N ASP A 13 2.70 17.96 10.08
CA ASP A 13 2.81 18.28 8.65
C ASP A 13 1.44 18.52 8.03
N LEU A 14 0.41 17.75 8.39
CA LEU A 14 -0.96 18.03 7.99
C LEU A 14 -1.44 19.41 8.48
N GLU A 15 -1.19 19.76 9.74
CA GLU A 15 -1.64 21.03 10.32
C GLU A 15 -1.10 22.27 9.60
N LYS A 16 0.08 22.18 8.96
CA LYS A 16 0.69 23.31 8.24
C LYS A 16 -0.04 23.65 6.94
N ILE A 17 -0.69 22.66 6.32
CA ILE A 17 -1.23 22.78 4.96
C ILE A 17 -2.75 22.62 4.92
N ALA A 18 -3.35 22.06 5.97
CA ALA A 18 -4.75 21.70 5.97
C ALA A 18 -5.69 22.92 6.08
N ASP A 19 -6.62 23.00 5.14
CA ASP A 19 -7.65 24.04 4.97
C ASP A 19 -9.04 23.66 5.50
N ALA A 20 -9.28 22.37 5.77
CA ALA A 20 -10.56 21.84 6.26
C ALA A 20 -10.42 21.19 7.64
N PRO A 21 -11.46 21.21 8.50
CA PRO A 21 -11.40 20.62 9.84
C PRO A 21 -11.30 19.08 9.84
N SER A 22 -11.77 18.44 8.77
CA SER A 22 -11.68 17.00 8.56
C SER A 22 -11.52 16.67 7.08
N TYR A 23 -11.00 15.47 6.80
CA TYR A 23 -10.84 14.92 5.46
C TYR A 23 -11.36 13.49 5.40
N SER A 24 -11.73 13.06 4.19
CA SER A 24 -12.12 11.68 3.90
C SER A 24 -11.08 11.06 2.99
N VAL A 25 -10.49 9.94 3.40
CA VAL A 25 -9.43 9.23 2.65
C VAL A 25 -9.86 7.79 2.40
N SER A 26 -9.97 7.37 1.14
CA SER A 26 -10.27 5.99 0.79
C SER A 26 -9.00 5.14 0.73
N LEU A 27 -9.06 3.94 1.32
CA LEU A 27 -7.98 2.96 1.27
C LEU A 27 -8.56 1.55 1.23
N LEU A 28 -8.27 0.80 0.16
CA LEU A 28 -8.64 -0.61 -0.02
C LEU A 28 -10.12 -0.90 0.28
N GLY A 29 -11.03 -0.13 -0.33
CA GLY A 29 -12.48 -0.33 -0.19
C GLY A 29 -13.09 0.16 1.13
N ASP A 30 -12.28 0.60 2.09
CA ASP A 30 -12.73 1.34 3.27
C ASP A 30 -12.52 2.85 3.06
N THR A 31 -13.23 3.66 3.84
CA THR A 31 -13.05 5.12 3.87
C THR A 31 -12.77 5.54 5.29
N TYR A 32 -11.76 6.38 5.46
CA TYR A 32 -11.30 6.86 6.75
C TYR A 32 -11.61 8.34 6.92
N GLU A 33 -12.28 8.69 8.01
CA GLU A 33 -12.46 10.07 8.42
C GLU A 33 -11.26 10.52 9.27
N VAL A 34 -10.56 11.54 8.79
CA VAL A 34 -9.41 12.16 9.47
C VAL A 34 -9.91 13.42 10.17
N ASN A 35 -10.06 13.37 11.50
CA ASN A 35 -10.44 14.50 12.33
C ASN A 35 -9.18 15.16 12.92
N ARG A 36 -8.92 16.41 12.51
CA ARG A 36 -7.74 17.16 12.93
C ARG A 36 -7.78 17.64 14.37
N LYS A 37 -8.96 18.08 14.83
CA LYS A 37 -9.12 18.63 16.18
C LYS A 37 -8.87 17.57 17.24
N GLU A 38 -9.36 16.36 17.00
CA GLU A 38 -9.22 15.22 17.90
C GLU A 38 -7.96 14.39 17.62
N LYS A 39 -7.25 14.68 16.52
CA LYS A 39 -6.14 13.86 16.00
C LYS A 39 -6.50 12.38 15.92
N LEU A 40 -7.68 12.12 15.38
CA LEU A 40 -8.30 10.80 15.32
C LEU A 40 -8.57 10.43 13.86
N VAL A 41 -8.29 9.18 13.51
CA VAL A 41 -8.67 8.61 12.22
C VAL A 41 -9.60 7.42 12.47
N LEU A 42 -10.83 7.49 11.97
CA LEU A 42 -11.85 6.47 12.14
C LEU A 42 -12.10 5.73 10.83
N SER A 43 -12.22 4.41 10.89
CA SER A 43 -12.75 3.61 9.77
C SER A 43 -14.26 3.81 9.68
N ASN A 44 -14.78 4.16 8.50
CA ASN A 44 -16.23 4.29 8.29
C ASN A 44 -16.93 2.92 8.31
N SER A 45 -16.23 1.85 7.91
CA SER A 45 -16.83 0.51 7.83
C SER A 45 -17.17 -0.07 9.20
N CYS A 46 -16.35 0.20 10.22
CA CYS A 46 -16.53 -0.37 11.57
C CYS A 46 -16.62 0.67 12.70
N ASN A 47 -16.47 1.96 12.39
CA ASN A 47 -16.54 3.06 13.35
C ASN A 47 -15.58 2.90 14.54
N ILE A 48 -14.38 2.37 14.28
CA ILE A 48 -13.30 2.23 15.27
C ILE A 48 -12.06 3.01 14.83
N PRO A 49 -11.21 3.44 15.80
CA PRO A 49 -9.93 4.04 15.48
C PRO A 49 -9.04 3.13 14.63
N ALA A 50 -8.46 3.70 13.58
CA ALA A 50 -7.46 3.03 12.77
C ALA A 50 -6.21 2.73 13.61
N LYS A 51 -5.54 1.62 13.29
CA LYS A 51 -4.27 1.27 13.93
C LYS A 51 -3.19 2.29 13.55
N GLU A 52 -2.24 2.54 14.45
CA GLU A 52 -1.21 3.57 14.30
C GLU A 52 -0.46 3.53 12.97
N TYR A 53 -0.04 2.36 12.52
CA TYR A 53 0.64 2.19 11.24
C TYR A 53 -0.24 2.60 10.04
N LEU A 54 -1.55 2.41 10.14
CA LEU A 54 -2.51 2.78 9.11
C LEU A 54 -2.77 4.30 9.13
N VAL A 55 -2.83 4.88 10.33
CA VAL A 55 -2.91 6.34 10.51
C VAL A 55 -1.73 7.02 9.84
N ILE A 56 -0.50 6.53 10.03
CA ILE A 56 0.70 7.11 9.39
C ILE A 56 0.56 7.08 7.87
N LEU A 57 0.19 5.94 7.28
CA LEU A 57 0.00 5.83 5.83
C LEU A 57 -1.07 6.81 5.32
N ILE A 58 -2.22 6.87 5.98
CA ILE A 58 -3.33 7.76 5.62
C ILE A 58 -2.90 9.23 5.70
N LEU A 59 -2.17 9.62 6.75
CA LEU A 59 -1.71 11.00 6.91
C LEU A 59 -0.63 11.37 5.87
N HIS A 60 0.35 10.50 5.62
CA HIS A 60 1.37 10.73 4.60
C HIS A 60 0.74 10.84 3.19
N TYR A 61 -0.22 9.98 2.88
CA TYR A 61 -1.01 10.07 1.65
C TYR A 61 -1.73 11.42 1.55
N LEU A 62 -2.49 11.79 2.59
CA LEU A 62 -3.29 13.01 2.61
C LEU A 62 -2.39 14.24 2.45
N VAL A 63 -1.30 14.31 3.20
CA VAL A 63 -0.34 15.41 3.13
C VAL A 63 0.22 15.54 1.71
N GLY A 64 0.72 14.45 1.14
CA GLY A 64 1.30 14.52 -0.19
C GLY A 64 0.27 14.73 -1.30
N SER A 65 -0.99 14.33 -1.11
CA SER A 65 -2.10 14.65 -2.01
C SER A 65 -2.40 16.16 -1.99
N LEU A 66 -2.55 16.76 -0.80
CA LEU A 66 -2.77 18.20 -0.63
C LEU A 66 -1.62 19.04 -1.21
N GLU A 67 -0.39 18.56 -1.11
CA GLU A 67 0.79 19.21 -1.69
C GLU A 67 1.04 18.87 -3.17
N ASN A 68 0.21 18.03 -3.80
CA ASN A 68 0.40 17.51 -5.17
C ASN A 68 1.80 16.89 -5.40
N LYS A 69 2.34 16.20 -4.39
CA LYS A 69 3.67 15.55 -4.46
C LYS A 69 3.69 14.31 -5.36
N TYR A 70 2.53 13.72 -5.60
CA TYR A 70 2.38 12.51 -6.38
C TYR A 70 1.61 12.74 -7.67
N ALA A 71 2.24 12.31 -8.75
CA ALA A 71 1.59 12.05 -10.02
C ALA A 71 2.22 10.75 -10.53
N PRO A 72 1.43 9.73 -10.89
CA PRO A 72 1.99 8.48 -11.41
C PRO A 72 2.80 8.77 -12.67
N CYS A 73 4.00 8.18 -12.78
CA CYS A 73 4.83 8.29 -13.98
C CYS A 73 4.69 7.09 -14.92
N GLY A 74 4.05 6.01 -14.48
CA GLY A 74 3.88 4.78 -15.25
C GLY A 74 5.11 3.87 -15.28
N GLU A 75 6.21 4.25 -14.62
CA GLU A 75 7.35 3.37 -14.37
C GLU A 75 7.08 2.52 -13.14
N TRP A 76 7.21 1.20 -13.28
CA TRP A 76 6.94 0.24 -12.23
C TRP A 76 8.24 -0.28 -11.62
N VAL A 77 8.32 -0.18 -10.30
CA VAL A 77 9.49 -0.58 -9.52
C VAL A 77 9.09 -1.61 -8.46
N SER A 78 9.96 -2.58 -8.22
CA SER A 78 9.81 -3.53 -7.12
C SER A 78 10.30 -2.91 -5.81
N PHE A 79 10.06 -3.59 -4.69
CA PHE A 79 10.60 -3.15 -3.40
C PHE A 79 12.14 -3.02 -3.40
N LYS A 80 12.86 -3.86 -4.17
CA LYS A 80 14.32 -3.83 -4.25
C LYS A 80 14.85 -2.55 -4.90
N ASP A 81 14.09 -2.00 -5.83
CA ASP A 81 14.49 -0.84 -6.63
C ASP A 81 14.30 0.49 -5.87
N ILE A 82 13.63 0.44 -4.72
CA ILE A 82 13.48 1.58 -3.81
C ILE A 82 14.82 1.80 -3.09
N GLU A 83 15.18 3.06 -2.85
CA GLU A 83 16.39 3.40 -2.10
C GLU A 83 16.43 2.68 -0.74
N GLY A 84 17.49 1.90 -0.49
CA GLY A 84 17.63 1.05 0.70
C GLY A 84 16.85 -0.27 0.65
N GLY A 85 16.00 -0.49 -0.34
CA GLY A 85 15.11 -1.64 -0.47
C GLY A 85 15.83 -2.98 -0.58
N GLU A 86 16.97 -3.05 -1.29
CA GLU A 86 17.78 -4.28 -1.39
C GLU A 86 18.22 -4.83 -0.03
N ILE A 87 18.60 -3.94 0.89
CA ILE A 87 19.10 -4.30 2.22
C ILE A 87 17.98 -4.93 3.06
N TYR A 88 16.75 -4.42 2.93
CA TYR A 88 15.60 -4.89 3.69
C TYR A 88 14.76 -5.95 2.97
N TYR A 89 15.09 -6.24 1.71
CA TYR A 89 14.35 -7.20 0.90
C TYR A 89 14.22 -8.59 1.53
N PRO A 90 15.22 -9.15 2.25
CA PRO A 90 15.02 -10.44 2.93
C PRO A 90 13.85 -10.43 3.92
N ALA A 91 13.73 -9.39 4.75
CA ALA A 91 12.62 -9.25 5.70
C ALA A 91 11.29 -9.01 4.96
N TYR A 92 11.30 -8.17 3.93
CA TYR A 92 10.14 -7.93 3.08
C TYR A 92 9.64 -9.22 2.40
N LYS A 93 10.57 -10.05 1.90
CA LYS A 93 10.25 -11.32 1.25
C LYS A 93 9.53 -12.26 2.20
N GLU A 94 10.04 -12.42 3.42
CA GLU A 94 9.41 -13.27 4.45
C GLU A 94 8.04 -12.76 4.90
N GLY A 95 7.87 -11.43 4.97
CA GLY A 95 6.64 -10.81 5.46
C GLY A 95 5.53 -10.68 4.42
N VAL A 96 5.87 -10.36 3.17
CA VAL A 96 4.92 -9.97 2.12
C VAL A 96 4.87 -11.03 1.03
N ILE A 97 6.02 -11.35 0.43
CA ILE A 97 6.07 -12.28 -0.73
C ILE A 97 5.72 -13.70 -0.30
N ALA A 98 6.24 -14.17 0.84
CA ALA A 98 5.91 -15.50 1.36
C ALA A 98 4.42 -15.64 1.69
N HIS A 99 3.76 -14.57 2.15
CA HIS A 99 2.31 -14.59 2.40
C HIS A 99 1.51 -14.72 1.09
N LEU A 100 1.89 -13.96 0.06
CA LEU A 100 1.31 -14.10 -1.28
C LEU A 100 1.49 -15.51 -1.83
N LEU A 101 2.70 -16.06 -1.75
CA LEU A 101 3.01 -17.41 -2.24
C LEU A 101 2.28 -18.50 -1.46
N LYS A 102 2.15 -18.35 -0.14
CA LYS A 102 1.37 -19.27 0.69
C LYS A 102 -0.09 -19.34 0.25
N LYS A 103 -0.66 -18.20 -0.17
CA LYS A 103 -2.08 -18.11 -0.57
C LYS A 103 -2.32 -18.47 -2.03
N TYR A 104 -1.46 -17.99 -2.93
CA TYR A 104 -1.67 -18.03 -4.38
C TYR A 104 -0.61 -18.81 -5.15
N GLY A 105 0.53 -19.20 -4.55
CA GLY A 105 1.64 -19.83 -5.28
C GLY A 105 1.29 -21.16 -5.95
N ARG A 106 0.37 -21.94 -5.35
CA ARG A 106 -0.12 -23.20 -5.95
C ARG A 106 -1.16 -22.99 -7.05
N THR A 107 -1.98 -21.96 -6.90
CA THR A 107 -3.09 -21.64 -7.81
C THR A 107 -3.10 -20.11 -8.05
N PRO A 108 -2.21 -19.61 -8.92
CA PRO A 108 -2.06 -18.17 -9.16
C PRO A 108 -3.36 -17.50 -9.57
N GLU A 109 -4.22 -18.21 -10.32
CA GLU A 109 -5.51 -17.72 -10.81
C GLU A 109 -6.45 -17.32 -9.67
N GLY A 110 -6.26 -17.87 -8.46
CA GLY A 110 -6.98 -17.47 -7.26
C GLY A 110 -6.80 -15.99 -6.90
N LEU A 111 -5.71 -15.36 -7.36
CA LEU A 111 -5.48 -13.92 -7.19
C LEU A 111 -6.56 -13.07 -7.89
N LEU A 112 -7.20 -13.59 -8.95
CA LEU A 112 -8.26 -12.87 -9.66
C LEU A 112 -9.51 -12.65 -8.79
N SER A 113 -9.75 -13.50 -7.78
CA SER A 113 -10.87 -13.33 -6.84
C SER A 113 -10.77 -12.05 -6.01
N VAL A 114 -9.57 -11.46 -5.90
CA VAL A 114 -9.36 -10.16 -5.23
C VAL A 114 -10.12 -9.06 -5.94
N LEU A 115 -10.28 -9.14 -7.26
CA LEU A 115 -11.01 -8.14 -8.07
C LEU A 115 -12.53 -8.19 -7.87
N GLU A 116 -13.05 -9.23 -7.22
CA GLU A 116 -14.47 -9.29 -6.83
C GLU A 116 -14.75 -8.42 -5.59
N ARG A 117 -13.71 -8.15 -4.78
CA ARG A 117 -13.80 -7.43 -3.51
C ARG A 117 -13.21 -6.03 -3.56
N PHE A 118 -12.18 -5.83 -4.38
CA PHE A 118 -11.45 -4.57 -4.47
C PHE A 118 -11.47 -4.04 -5.91
N SER A 119 -11.47 -2.71 -6.02
CA SER A 119 -11.37 -2.05 -7.32
C SER A 119 -10.01 -2.32 -7.96
N GLY A 120 -10.01 -2.65 -9.24
CA GLY A 120 -8.80 -2.99 -9.98
C GLY A 120 -9.12 -3.70 -11.29
N ASN A 121 -8.07 -4.19 -11.95
CA ASN A 121 -8.19 -4.95 -13.18
C ASN A 121 -7.11 -6.03 -13.27
N ARG A 122 -7.38 -7.06 -14.06
CA ARG A 122 -6.34 -7.97 -14.53
C ARG A 122 -5.38 -7.20 -15.44
N ILE A 123 -4.10 -7.53 -15.40
CA ILE A 123 -3.09 -7.02 -16.34
C ILE A 123 -2.42 -8.17 -17.08
N ASP A 124 -2.05 -7.94 -18.32
CA ASP A 124 -1.37 -8.91 -19.16
C ASP A 124 0.14 -8.78 -18.97
N ALA A 125 0.64 -9.34 -17.88
CA ALA A 125 2.06 -9.26 -17.48
C ALA A 125 2.66 -10.60 -17.04
N SER A 126 1.84 -11.64 -16.81
CA SER A 126 2.25 -12.98 -16.40
C SER A 126 1.07 -13.97 -16.45
N ASP A 127 1.29 -15.22 -16.00
CA ASP A 127 0.24 -16.21 -15.72
C ASP A 127 -0.96 -15.60 -14.98
N THR A 128 -0.69 -14.91 -13.86
CA THR A 128 -1.71 -14.15 -13.14
C THR A 128 -1.15 -12.88 -12.53
N ALA A 129 -1.68 -11.75 -12.99
CA ALA A 129 -1.33 -10.43 -12.50
C ALA A 129 -2.57 -9.54 -12.39
N ILE A 130 -2.62 -8.73 -11.34
CA ILE A 130 -3.66 -7.73 -11.11
C ILE A 130 -3.03 -6.37 -10.82
N GLU A 131 -3.75 -5.31 -11.18
CA GLU A 131 -3.50 -3.94 -10.75
C GLU A 131 -4.65 -3.51 -9.83
N LEU A 132 -4.34 -3.21 -8.58
CA LEU A 132 -5.28 -2.81 -7.55
C LEU A 132 -5.30 -1.30 -7.38
N VAL A 133 -6.51 -0.74 -7.27
CA VAL A 133 -6.75 0.62 -6.78
C VAL A 133 -6.68 0.56 -5.26
N THR A 134 -5.66 1.20 -4.67
CA THR A 134 -5.45 1.18 -3.22
C THR A 134 -5.97 2.45 -2.58
N PHE A 135 -5.34 3.59 -2.90
CA PHE A 135 -5.89 4.94 -2.74
C PHE A 135 -6.52 5.40 -4.06
N PRO A 136 -7.30 6.50 -4.10
CA PRO A 136 -7.94 6.98 -5.33
C PRO A 136 -7.02 7.04 -6.57
N ASP A 137 -5.79 7.50 -6.40
CA ASP A 137 -4.78 7.73 -7.44
C ASP A 137 -3.58 6.77 -7.39
N ILE A 138 -3.44 5.98 -6.33
CA ILE A 138 -2.34 5.00 -6.21
C ILE A 138 -2.78 3.64 -6.75
N ARG A 139 -1.92 3.04 -7.57
CA ARG A 139 -2.07 1.69 -8.12
C ARG A 139 -0.94 0.80 -7.63
N VAL A 140 -1.25 -0.46 -7.33
CA VAL A 140 -0.26 -1.48 -6.95
C VAL A 140 -0.47 -2.72 -7.80
N ARG A 141 0.60 -3.25 -8.38
CA ARG A 141 0.53 -4.49 -9.15
C ARG A 141 0.99 -5.66 -8.32
N ILE A 142 0.25 -6.75 -8.37
CA ILE A 142 0.61 -8.02 -7.75
C ILE A 142 0.69 -9.04 -8.87
N ILE A 143 1.82 -9.71 -8.96
CA ILE A 143 2.12 -10.70 -10.00
C ILE A 143 2.51 -11.98 -9.29
N VAL A 144 1.90 -13.09 -9.69
CA VAL A 144 2.23 -14.43 -9.21
C VAL A 144 2.52 -15.33 -10.40
N TRP A 145 3.66 -16.01 -10.36
CA TRP A 145 4.07 -17.01 -11.34
C TRP A 145 3.89 -18.40 -10.74
N LYS A 146 3.33 -19.31 -11.54
CA LYS A 146 3.17 -20.69 -11.12
C LYS A 146 4.55 -21.36 -11.05
N ALA A 147 4.70 -22.33 -10.15
CA ALA A 147 5.83 -23.23 -10.23
C ALA A 147 5.76 -24.06 -11.52
N ASP A 148 6.90 -24.31 -12.14
CA ASP A 148 7.05 -25.25 -13.24
C ASP A 148 8.07 -26.35 -12.89
N GLU A 149 8.52 -27.12 -13.88
CA GLU A 149 9.47 -28.22 -13.66
C GLU A 149 10.88 -27.72 -13.26
N GLU A 150 11.23 -26.47 -13.59
CA GLU A 150 12.57 -25.91 -13.43
C GLU A 150 12.64 -24.88 -12.30
N PHE A 151 11.54 -24.18 -11.99
CA PHE A 151 11.48 -23.05 -11.08
C PHE A 151 10.33 -23.14 -10.06
N PRO A 152 10.56 -22.75 -8.79
CA PRO A 152 9.49 -22.64 -7.80
C PRO A 152 8.54 -21.49 -8.13
N SER A 153 7.36 -21.49 -7.53
CA SER A 153 6.41 -20.38 -7.66
C SER A 153 7.02 -19.09 -7.12
N GLU A 154 6.82 -17.99 -7.84
CA GLU A 154 7.33 -16.67 -7.47
C GLU A 154 6.20 -15.65 -7.39
N ALA A 155 6.43 -14.56 -6.66
CA ALA A 155 5.51 -13.44 -6.61
C ALA A 155 6.29 -12.14 -6.45
N THR A 156 5.72 -11.05 -6.96
CA THR A 156 6.24 -9.70 -6.74
C THR A 156 5.11 -8.70 -6.56
N VAL A 157 5.44 -7.61 -5.89
CA VAL A 157 4.59 -6.43 -5.76
C VAL A 157 5.33 -5.26 -6.39
N LEU A 158 4.67 -4.58 -7.32
CA LEU A 158 5.22 -3.42 -8.01
C LEU A 158 4.43 -2.16 -7.67
N PHE A 159 5.16 -1.05 -7.61
CA PHE A 159 4.67 0.27 -7.30
C PHE A 159 5.01 1.23 -8.43
N ASP A 160 4.21 2.27 -8.60
CA ASP A 160 4.66 3.41 -9.42
C ASP A 160 5.88 4.07 -8.76
N LYS A 161 6.92 4.35 -9.53
CA LYS A 161 8.19 4.90 -9.03
C LYS A 161 8.01 6.21 -8.26
N ASN A 162 7.05 7.05 -8.63
CA ASN A 162 6.79 8.30 -7.92
C ASN A 162 6.12 8.07 -6.56
N LEU A 163 5.72 6.85 -6.18
CA LEU A 163 5.22 6.56 -4.84
C LEU A 163 6.26 6.92 -3.76
N SER A 164 7.55 6.84 -4.09
CA SER A 164 8.65 7.27 -3.22
C SER A 164 8.67 8.77 -2.90
N LYS A 165 7.89 9.59 -3.63
CA LYS A 165 7.67 11.01 -3.31
C LYS A 165 6.66 11.21 -2.16
N LEU A 166 5.86 10.19 -1.87
CA LEU A 166 4.89 10.18 -0.76
C LEU A 166 5.39 9.36 0.42
N TYR A 167 5.93 8.18 0.12
CA TYR A 167 6.22 7.16 1.11
C TYR A 167 7.71 6.83 1.15
N THR A 168 8.22 6.67 2.37
CA THR A 168 9.56 6.10 2.56
C THR A 168 9.55 4.59 2.25
N MET A 169 10.72 3.98 2.24
CA MET A 169 10.84 2.53 2.10
C MET A 169 10.11 1.78 3.24
N GLU A 170 10.14 2.30 4.47
CA GLU A 170 9.41 1.75 5.60
C GLU A 170 7.89 1.85 5.40
N ASP A 171 7.39 3.00 4.92
CA ASP A 171 5.97 3.18 4.60
C ASP A 171 5.54 2.19 3.50
N ILE A 172 6.33 2.02 2.44
CA ILE A 172 6.02 1.07 1.35
C ILE A 172 6.02 -0.38 1.87
N SER A 173 6.91 -0.72 2.80
CA SER A 173 6.91 -2.02 3.46
C SER A 173 5.62 -2.26 4.26
N VAL A 174 5.23 -1.31 5.11
CA VAL A 174 3.97 -1.38 5.88
C VAL A 174 2.77 -1.42 4.94
N PHE A 175 2.76 -0.59 3.90
CA PHE A 175 1.69 -0.54 2.91
C PHE A 175 1.51 -1.89 2.20
N SER A 176 2.62 -2.54 1.83
CA SER A 176 2.60 -3.88 1.26
C SER A 176 1.98 -4.91 2.20
N HIS A 177 2.33 -4.85 3.50
CA HIS A 177 1.72 -5.70 4.51
C HIS A 177 0.21 -5.46 4.66
N VAL A 178 -0.23 -4.19 4.61
CA VAL A 178 -1.67 -3.86 4.66
C VAL A 178 -2.40 -4.47 3.47
N ILE A 179 -1.85 -4.33 2.26
CA ILE A 179 -2.45 -4.88 1.04
C ILE A 179 -2.54 -6.41 1.14
N VAL A 180 -1.42 -7.09 1.40
CA VAL A 180 -1.37 -8.56 1.38
C VAL A 180 -2.23 -9.19 2.48
N ASN A 181 -2.35 -8.54 3.65
CA ASN A 181 -3.23 -9.02 4.71
C ASN A 181 -4.73 -8.79 4.44
N SER A 182 -5.07 -7.91 3.49
CA SER A 182 -6.47 -7.57 3.17
C SER A 182 -7.06 -8.46 2.07
N ILE A 183 -6.20 -8.97 1.18
CA ILE A 183 -6.59 -9.75 -0.01
C ILE A 183 -6.66 -11.23 0.30
#